data_AF-A0A948V677-F1
#
_entry.id   AF-A0A948V677-F1
#
_cell.length_a   1.000
_cell.length_b   1.000
_cell.length_c   1.000
_cell.angle_alpha   90.00
_cell.angle_beta   90.00
_cell.angle_gamma   90.00
#
_symmetry.space_group_name_H-M   'P 1'
#
loop_
_entity.id
_entity.type
_entity.pdbx_description
1 polymer ?
#
loop_
_entity_poly.entity_id
_entity_poly.type
_entity_poly.pdbx_seq_one_letter_code
_entity_poly.pdbx_strand_id
1 'polypeptide(L)' 'MKDTVWKIGEAAAKEYLENNGYQIIEQNYQTKYSEIDLIV' A
#
# COMPACT_ATOMS: atom_id res chain seq x y z
N MET A 1 -11.89 17.09 0.10
CA MET A 1 -11.31 16.46 -1.10
C MET A 1 -11.70 15.01 -1.08
N LYS A 2 -12.22 14.46 -2.18
CA LYS A 2 -12.67 13.06 -2.24
C LYS A 2 -11.46 12.19 -2.51
N ASP A 3 -11.14 11.26 -1.60
CA ASP A 3 -10.09 10.29 -1.85
C ASP A 3 -10.41 9.50 -3.12
N THR A 4 -9.38 9.28 -3.93
CA THR A 4 -9.47 8.49 -5.15
C THR A 4 -9.62 7.02 -4.79
N VAL A 5 -10.33 6.26 -5.63
CA VAL A 5 -10.61 4.82 -5.40
C VAL A 5 -9.32 4.02 -5.12
N TRP A 6 -8.21 4.37 -5.78
CA TRP A 6 -6.93 3.71 -5.56
C TRP A 6 -6.39 3.89 -4.13
N LYS A 7 -6.53 5.08 -3.52
CA LYS A 7 -6.08 5.34 -2.14
C LYS A 7 -6.86 4.52 -1.13
N ILE A 8 -8.17 4.35 -1.38
CA ILE A 8 -9.03 3.54 -0.52
C ILE A 8 -8.60 2.07 -0.59
N GLY A 9 -8.29 1.58 -1.80
CA GLY A 9 -7.80 0.21 -1.99
C GLY A 9 -6.45 -0.03 -1.31
N GLU A 10 -5.49 0.86 -1.50
CA GLU A 10 -4.17 0.77 -0.87
C GLU A 10 -4.27 0.80 0.66
N ALA A 11 -5.09 1.71 1.20
CA ALA A 11 -5.33 1.80 2.65
C ALA A 11 -5.97 0.53 3.21
N ALA A 12 -6.96 -0.03 2.51
CA ALA A 12 -7.62 -1.27 2.94
C ALA A 12 -6.67 -2.48 2.89
N ALA A 13 -5.81 -2.56 1.86
CA ALA A 13 -4.81 -3.61 1.74
C ALA A 13 -3.77 -3.54 2.87
N LYS A 14 -3.30 -2.33 3.18
CA LYS A 14 -2.40 -2.09 4.29
C LYS A 14 -3.00 -2.51 5.63
N GLU A 15 -4.22 -2.04 5.92
CA GLU A 15 -4.93 -2.37 7.17
C GLU A 15 -5.11 -3.89 7.30
N TYR A 16 -5.47 -4.57 6.23
CA TYR A 16 -5.57 -6.02 6.22
C TYR A 16 -4.24 -6.68 6.57
N LEU A 17 -3.13 -6.27 5.95
CA LEU A 17 -1.81 -6.85 6.19
C LEU A 17 -1.34 -6.63 7.64
N GLU A 18 -1.48 -5.41 8.16
CA GLU A 18 -1.13 -5.07 9.55
C GLU A 18 -1.96 -5.89 10.55
N ASN A 19 -3.26 -6.04 10.32
CA ASN A 19 -4.14 -6.84 11.17
C ASN A 19 -3.83 -8.36 11.11
N ASN A 20 -3.16 -8.82 10.06
CA ASN A 20 -2.68 -10.20 9.93
C ASN A 20 -1.25 -10.40 10.44
N GLY A 21 -0.65 -9.39 11.08
CA GLY A 21 0.67 -9.47 11.70
C GLY A 21 1.84 -9.26 10.73
N TYR A 22 1.58 -8.79 9.51
CA TYR A 22 2.63 -8.34 8.60
C TYR A 22 3.09 -6.94 8.99
N GLN A 23 4.37 -6.67 8.78
CA GLN A 23 4.94 -5.34 8.95
C GLN A 23 5.07 -4.69 7.59
N ILE A 24 4.54 -3.48 7.41
CA ILE A 24 4.82 -2.71 6.20
C ILE A 24 6.27 -2.21 6.26
N ILE A 25 7.09 -2.63 5.29
CA ILE A 25 8.50 -2.25 5.17
C ILE A 25 8.63 -0.94 4.37
N GLU A 26 7.87 -0.80 3.29
CA GLU A 26 7.90 0.37 2.38
C GLU A 26 6.52 0.54 1.73
N GLN A 27 6.17 1.78 1.36
CA GLN A 27 4.94 2.11 0.62
C GLN A 27 5.29 3.00 -0.58
N ASN A 28 4.58 2.85 -1.69
CA ASN A 28 4.80 3.62 -2.92
C ASN A 28 6.25 3.53 -3.42
N TYR A 29 6.83 2.34 -3.39
CA TYR A 29 8.20 2.10 -3.86
C TYR A 29 8.26 2.23 -5.38
N GLN A 30 9.14 3.10 -5.87
CA GLN A 30 9.26 3.38 -7.29
C GLN A 30 10.67 3.10 -7.79
N THR A 31 10.74 2.48 -8.97
CA THR A 31 11.96 2.31 -9.74
C THR A 31 11.76 2.89 -11.15
N LYS A 32 12.84 2.94 -11.93
CA LYS A 32 12.76 3.32 -13.35
C LYS A 32 11.81 2.42 -14.17
N TYR A 33 11.55 1.20 -13.72
CA TYR A 33 10.87 0.18 -14.51
C TYR A 33 9.47 -0.17 -14.00
N SER A 34 9.17 0.10 -12.73
CA SER A 34 7.86 -0.19 -12.14
C SER A 34 7.67 0.52 -10.81
N GLU A 35 6.45 0.42 -10.29
CA GLU A 35 6.07 0.77 -8.93
C GLU A 35 5.57 -0.47 -8.17
N ILE A 36 5.67 -0.42 -6.84
CA ILE A 36 5.09 -1.38 -5.90
C ILE A 36 4.38 -0.58 -4.81
N ASP A 37 3.08 -0.81 -4.63
CA ASP A 37 2.29 -0.04 -3.66
C ASP A 37 2.68 -0.35 -2.21
N LEU A 38 2.82 -1.63 -1.86
CA LEU A 38 3.16 -2.09 -0.50
C LEU A 38 4.25 -3.17 -0.54
N ILE A 39 5.27 -3.03 0.30
CA ILE A 39 6.26 -4.08 0.59
C ILE A 39 6.04 -4.51 2.03
N VAL A 40 5.81 -5.81 2.26
CA VAL A 40 5.58 -6.45 3.57
C VAL A 40 6.58 -7.55 3.89
#